data_AF-A0AAD6FER6-F1
#
_entry.id   AF-A0AAD6FER6-F1
#
_cell.length_a   1.000
_cell.length_b   1.000
_cell.length_c   1.000
_cell.angle_alpha   90.00
_cell.angle_beta   90.00
_cell.angle_gamma   90.00
#
_symmetry.space_group_name_H-M   'P 1'
#
loop_
_entity.id
_entity.type
_entity.pdbx_description
1 polymer ?
#
loop_
_entity_poly.entity_id
_entity_poly.type
_entity_poly.pdbx_seq_one_letter_code
_entity_poly.pdbx_strand_id
1 'polypeptide(L)'
;MANRLPDLIESIVALFVEYSDAEGMISKEQMMKMMDKDIECADMKEKLQATKCDNNLCDFRDFFCCVEQVAVCCYQNNTGKGQDWEDCSKK
;
A
#
# COMPACT_ATOMS: atom_id res chain seq x y z
N MET A 1 6.19 -27.12 4.31
CA MET A 1 6.06 -26.36 3.05
C MET A 1 5.73 -24.94 3.44
N ALA A 2 6.52 -23.95 3.03
CA ALA A 2 6.25 -22.55 3.35
C ALA A 2 4.94 -22.12 2.68
N ASN A 3 4.04 -21.51 3.44
CA ASN A 3 2.76 -21.06 2.95
C ASN A 3 2.97 -19.69 2.30
N ARG A 4 3.44 -19.70 1.03
CA ARG A 4 3.90 -18.50 0.32
C ARG A 4 2.96 -17.29 0.38
N LEU A 5 1.64 -17.50 0.41
CA LEU A 5 0.67 -16.42 0.49
C LEU A 5 0.42 -15.94 1.93
N PRO A 6 0.14 -16.82 2.91
CA PRO A 6 0.12 -16.45 4.33
C PRO A 6 1.38 -15.72 4.80
N ASP A 7 2.57 -16.22 4.45
CA ASP A 7 3.84 -15.61 4.85
C ASP A 7 4.00 -14.19 4.27
N LEU A 8 3.50 -13.96 3.05
CA LEU A 8 3.48 -12.64 2.42
C LEU A 8 2.50 -11.68 3.12
N ILE A 9 1.30 -12.17 3.46
CA ILE A 9 0.28 -11.38 4.16
C ILE A 9 0.80 -11.00 5.55
N GLU A 10 1.40 -11.94 6.28
CA GLU A 10 2.03 -11.67 7.57
C GLU A 10 3.14 -10.61 7.45
N SER A 11 3.93 -10.66 6.38
CA SER A 11 4.95 -9.64 6.12
C SER A 11 4.33 -8.25 5.87
N ILE A 12 3.24 -8.16 5.12
CA ILE A 12 2.51 -6.89 4.88
C ILE A 12 1.94 -6.33 6.19
N VAL A 13 1.36 -7.19 7.03
CA VAL A 13 0.82 -6.79 8.33
C VAL A 13 1.93 -6.35 9.26
N ALA A 14 3.04 -7.10 9.32
CA ALA A 14 4.19 -6.77 10.16
C ALA A 14 4.81 -5.42 9.76
N LEU A 15 4.91 -5.15 8.45
CA LEU A 15 5.33 -3.84 7.94
C LEU A 15 4.42 -2.74 8.47
N PHE A 16 3.09 -2.85 8.36
CA PHE A 16 2.20 -1.82 8.92
C PHE A 16 2.39 -1.63 10.43
N VAL A 17 2.44 -2.72 11.18
CA VAL A 17 2.56 -2.70 12.64
C VAL A 17 3.87 -2.05 13.11
N GLU A 18 4.96 -2.20 12.36
CA GLU A 18 6.25 -1.56 12.67
C GLU A 18 6.16 -0.03 12.68
N TYR A 19 5.27 0.55 11.87
CA TYR A 19 5.13 2.01 11.72
C TYR A 19 3.89 2.57 12.43
N SER A 20 2.98 1.70 12.88
CA SER A 20 1.75 2.11 13.55
C SER A 20 2.00 2.56 14.99
N ASP A 21 1.24 3.56 15.42
CA ASP A 21 1.16 3.95 16.82
C ASP A 21 0.34 2.95 17.65
N ALA A 22 0.17 3.25 18.94
CA ALA A 22 -0.58 2.40 19.87
C ALA A 22 -2.09 2.32 19.54
N GLU A 23 -2.61 3.22 18.70
CA GLU A 23 -4.00 3.24 18.25
C GLU A 23 -4.17 2.47 16.92
N GLY A 24 -3.09 1.94 16.35
CA GLY A 24 -3.11 1.20 15.09
C GLY A 24 -3.18 2.12 13.87
N MET A 25 -2.74 3.36 14.00
CA MET A 25 -2.72 4.36 12.92
C MET A 25 -1.29 4.64 12.49
N ILE A 26 -1.09 4.92 11.20
CA ILE A 26 0.19 5.43 10.67
C ILE A 26 -0.02 6.86 10.18
N SER A 27 0.96 7.74 10.39
CA SER A 27 0.91 9.04 9.73
C SER A 27 1.17 8.90 8.22
N LYS A 28 0.57 9.78 7.42
CA LYS A 28 0.79 9.85 5.97
C LYS A 28 2.28 9.98 5.62
N GLU A 29 3.08 10.65 6.45
CA GLU A 29 4.53 10.72 6.27
C GLU A 29 5.22 9.36 6.45
N GLN A 30 4.87 8.61 7.48
CA GLN A 30 5.44 7.27 7.72
C GLN A 30 5.02 6.29 6.61
N MET A 31 3.77 6.39 6.16
CA MET A 31 3.28 5.63 5.02
C MET A 31 4.09 5.92 3.75
N MET A 32 4.32 7.20 3.43
CA MET A 32 5.17 7.58 2.29
C MET A 32 6.60 7.08 2.45
N LYS A 33 7.19 7.17 3.65
CA LYS A 33 8.56 6.68 3.91
C LYS A 33 8.70 5.18 3.72
N MET A 34 7.70 4.40 4.13
CA MET A 34 7.68 2.96 3.90
C MET A 34 7.64 2.68 2.39
N MET A 35 6.68 3.29 1.71
CA MET A 35 6.45 3.06 0.29
C MET A 35 7.59 3.56 -0.61
N ASP A 36 8.28 4.65 -0.25
CA ASP A 36 9.42 5.17 -1.01
C ASP A 36 10.63 4.22 -0.99
N LYS A 37 10.79 3.42 0.08
CA LYS A 37 11.85 2.40 0.17
C LYS A 37 11.58 1.19 -0.71
N ASP A 38 10.31 0.82 -0.88
CA ASP A 38 9.90 -0.43 -1.52
C ASP A 38 9.38 -0.25 -2.97
N ILE A 39 9.07 0.99 -3.39
CA ILE A 39 8.47 1.28 -4.70
C ILE A 39 9.43 2.05 -5.61
N GLU A 40 9.85 1.39 -6.70
CA GLU A 40 10.62 2.02 -7.80
C GLU A 40 9.72 2.72 -8.84
N CYS A 41 8.39 2.59 -8.76
CA CYS A 41 7.45 3.15 -9.73
C CYS A 41 7.05 4.61 -9.43
N ALA A 42 7.45 5.54 -10.31
CA ALA A 42 7.07 6.95 -10.22
C ALA A 42 5.55 7.21 -10.26
N ASP A 43 4.79 6.43 -11.04
CA ASP A 43 3.32 6.52 -11.12
C ASP A 43 2.63 6.23 -9.77
N MET A 44 3.20 5.29 -9.01
CA MET A 44 2.69 4.96 -7.69
C MET A 44 2.96 6.07 -6.68
N LYS A 45 4.05 6.85 -6.80
CA LYS A 45 4.30 7.99 -5.91
C LYS A 45 3.22 9.06 -6.02
N GLU A 46 2.73 9.31 -7.24
CA GLU A 46 1.63 10.26 -7.47
C GLU A 46 0.31 9.74 -6.87
N LYS A 47 -0.02 8.46 -7.10
CA LYS A 47 -1.20 7.84 -6.50
C LYS A 47 -1.15 7.80 -4.98
N LEU A 48 0.04 7.60 -4.40
CA LEU A 48 0.24 7.60 -2.96
C LEU A 48 0.04 8.98 -2.34
N GLN A 49 0.45 10.04 -3.04
CA GLN A 49 0.16 11.41 -2.61
C GLN A 49 -1.35 11.70 -2.64
N ALA A 50 -2.06 11.12 -3.60
CA ALA A 50 -3.51 11.24 -3.74
C ALA A 50 -4.32 10.43 -2.71
N THR A 51 -3.69 9.47 -2.00
CA THR A 51 -4.35 8.72 -0.92
C THR A 51 -4.90 9.67 0.14
N LYS A 52 -6.20 9.55 0.39
CA LYS A 52 -6.92 10.29 1.42
C LYS A 52 -6.72 9.56 2.75
N CYS A 53 -6.04 10.22 3.68
CA CYS A 53 -5.97 9.79 5.07
C CYS A 53 -6.74 10.82 5.91
N ASP A 54 -7.54 10.36 6.86
CA ASP A 54 -8.32 11.23 7.72
C ASP A 54 -7.36 11.94 8.70
N ASN A 55 -7.35 13.27 8.72
CA ASN A 55 -6.44 14.06 9.57
C ASN A 55 -4.93 13.71 9.44
N ASN A 56 -4.48 13.24 8.26
CA ASN A 56 -3.12 12.71 8.01
C ASN A 56 -2.77 11.41 8.76
N LEU A 57 -3.76 10.74 9.35
CA LEU A 57 -3.63 9.41 9.93
C LEU A 57 -4.34 8.41 9.02
N CYS A 58 -3.65 7.33 8.70
CA CYS A 58 -4.11 6.29 7.81
C CYS A 58 -4.27 5.02 8.65
N ASP A 59 -5.40 4.33 8.53
CA ASP A 59 -5.59 3.03 9.16
C ASP A 59 -5.00 1.90 8.29
N PHE A 60 -5.14 0.65 8.73
CA PHE A 60 -4.64 -0.50 7.97
C PHE A 60 -5.32 -0.63 6.60
N ARG A 61 -6.59 -0.22 6.47
CA ARG A 61 -7.34 -0.32 5.21
C ARG A 61 -6.84 0.71 4.21
N ASP A 62 -6.56 1.94 4.66
CA ASP A 62 -5.94 2.97 3.84
C ASP A 62 -4.55 2.52 3.35
N PHE A 63 -3.74 1.96 4.25
CA PHE A 63 -2.46 1.38 3.90
C PHE A 63 -2.58 0.26 2.87
N PHE A 64 -3.48 -0.69 3.11
CA PHE A 64 -3.65 -1.85 2.24
C PHE A 64 -4.20 -1.45 0.85
N CYS A 65 -5.04 -0.42 0.78
CA CYS A 65 -5.49 0.17 -0.49
C CYS A 65 -4.30 0.62 -1.34
N CYS A 66 -3.26 1.19 -0.73
CA CYS A 66 -2.04 1.53 -1.44
C CYS A 66 -1.22 0.31 -1.85
N VAL A 67 -1.09 -0.70 -0.98
CA VAL A 67 -0.43 -1.97 -1.33
C VAL A 67 -1.11 -2.65 -2.52
N GLU A 68 -2.44 -2.60 -2.59
CA GLU A 68 -3.21 -3.11 -3.71
C GLU A 68 -2.87 -2.37 -5.02
N GLN A 69 -2.82 -1.03 -4.98
CA GLN A 69 -2.42 -0.24 -6.14
C GLN A 69 -1.01 -0.58 -6.62
N VAL A 70 -0.09 -0.84 -5.68
CA VAL A 70 1.26 -1.33 -5.99
C VAL A 70 1.19 -2.68 -6.69
N ALA A 71 0.44 -3.63 -6.14
CA ALA A 71 0.29 -4.96 -6.72
C ALA A 71 -0.30 -4.93 -8.14
N VAL A 72 -1.32 -4.08 -8.37
CA VAL A 72 -1.94 -3.86 -9.68
C VAL A 72 -0.93 -3.28 -10.67
N CYS A 73 -0.19 -2.24 -10.29
CA CYS A 73 0.83 -1.66 -11.16
C CYS A 73 1.99 -2.64 -11.45
N CYS A 74 2.41 -3.46 -10.49
CA CYS A 74 3.36 -4.56 -10.73
C CYS A 74 2.80 -5.58 -11.74
N TYR A 75 1.53 -5.95 -11.61
CA TYR A 75 0.86 -6.85 -12.55
C TYR A 75 0.76 -6.25 -13.95
N GLN A 76 0.40 -4.96 -14.05
CA GLN A 76 0.38 -4.21 -15.31
C GLN A 76 1.76 -4.19 -15.97
N ASN A 77 2.82 -3.85 -15.22
CA ASN A 77 4.18 -3.84 -15.76
C ASN A 77 4.63 -5.21 -16.26
N ASN A 78 4.28 -6.28 -15.55
CA ASN A 78 4.68 -7.64 -15.91
C ASN A 78 3.87 -8.23 -17.07
N THR A 79 2.62 -7.81 -17.27
CA THR A 79 1.69 -8.48 -18.20
C THR A 79 1.13 -7.59 -19.30
N GLY A 80 1.28 -6.27 -19.18
CA GLY A 80 0.61 -5.28 -20.03
C GLY A 80 -0.92 -5.23 -19.88
N LYS A 81 -1.48 -5.86 -18.84
CA LYS A 81 -2.94 -5.98 -18.61
C LYS A 81 -3.36 -5.31 -17.30
N GLY A 82 -4.62 -4.88 -17.21
CA GLY A 82 -5.21 -4.35 -15.96
C GLY A 82 -5.27 -2.83 -15.88
N GLN A 83 -5.17 -2.13 -17.01
CA GLN A 83 -5.13 -0.66 -17.11
C GLN A 83 -6.41 0.04 -16.61
N ASP A 84 -7.51 -0.70 -16.43
CA ASP A 84 -8.83 -0.22 -15.99
C ASP A 84 -9.18 -0.65 -14.54
N TRP A 85 -8.19 -0.99 -13.71
CA TRP A 85 -8.46 -1.32 -12.31
C TRP A 85 -9.03 -0.08 -11.59
N GLU A 86 -10.28 -0.19 -11.14
CA GLU A 86 -10.92 0.88 -10.37
C GLU A 86 -10.21 1.07 -9.02
N ASP A 87 -9.86 2.31 -8.72
CA ASP A 87 -9.17 2.71 -7.51
C ASP A 87 -10.00 2.34 -6.26
N CYS A 88 -9.40 1.62 -5.31
CA CYS A 88 -10.08 1.19 -4.08
C CYS A 88 -10.52 2.35 -3.16
N SER A 89 -10.11 3.59 -3.47
CA SER A 89 -10.57 4.81 -2.82
C SER A 89 -11.93 5.32 -3.32
N LYS A 90 -12.55 4.70 -4.35
CA LYS A 90 -13.83 5.15 -4.95
C LYS A 90 -15.11 4.63 -4.28
N LYS A 91 -15.05 4.07 -3.07
CA LYS A 91 -16.25 3.63 -2.34
C LYS A 91 -16.94 4.76 -1.58
#